data_AF-A0A1Q6GM65-F1
#
_entry.id   AF-A0A1Q6GM65-F1
#
_cell.length_a   1.000
_cell.length_b   1.000
_cell.length_c   1.000
_cell.angle_alpha   90.00
_cell.angle_beta   90.00
_cell.angle_gamma   90.00
#
_symmetry.space_group_name_H-M   'P 1'
#
loop_
_entity.id
_entity.type
_entity.pdbx_description
1 polymer ?
#
loop_
_entity_poly.entity_id
_entity_poly.type
_entity_poly.pdbx_seq_one_letter_code
_entity_poly.pdbx_strand_id
1 'polypeptide(L)'
;MLVIHPEDRTTAMLSKLYSGLDGVRHIGKSASNAEVRHILNHTSSDELIMMLGHGSDQGLFSRMDDTEDCFDRIIIGHSHAYYLHHHLGRLVGIWCNADLFARKEGLHGLFSGMIITEMDEARMYGIKTSPEELSLENDRLADNLRGMFDQKIPLCDIPQQMLKADNVHSQLTEFNYRNFYYL
;
A
#
# COMPACT_ATOMS: atom_id res chain seq x y z
N MET A 1 -6.07 14.70 -1.19
CA MET A 1 -5.20 13.54 -1.49
C MET A 1 -6.00 12.55 -2.29
N LEU A 2 -5.34 11.82 -3.18
CA LEU A 2 -5.95 10.75 -3.95
C LEU A 2 -5.64 9.40 -3.27
N VAL A 3 -6.65 8.57 -3.07
CA VAL A 3 -6.51 7.22 -2.54
C VAL A 3 -7.09 6.24 -3.55
N ILE A 4 -6.29 5.30 -4.00
CA ILE A 4 -6.68 4.18 -4.86
C ILE A 4 -6.59 2.94 -3.98
N HIS A 5 -7.74 2.52 -3.44
CA HIS A 5 -7.84 1.37 -2.56
C HIS A 5 -9.08 0.58 -2.98
N PRO A 6 -8.90 -0.45 -3.82
CA PRO A 6 -9.97 -1.39 -4.15
C PRO A 6 -10.55 -1.96 -2.86
N GLU A 7 -11.87 -2.03 -2.78
CA GLU A 7 -12.52 -2.57 -1.58
C GLU A 7 -12.24 -4.08 -1.51
N ASP A 8 -11.62 -4.47 -0.41
CA ASP A 8 -11.21 -5.83 -0.12
C ASP A 8 -11.20 -6.01 1.41
N ARG A 9 -11.96 -6.99 1.90
CA ARG A 9 -12.09 -7.28 3.33
C ARG A 9 -10.75 -7.63 3.99
N THR A 10 -9.83 -8.24 3.24
CA THR A 10 -8.54 -8.72 3.76
C THR A 10 -7.52 -7.60 3.94
N THR A 11 -7.69 -6.46 3.27
CA THR A 11 -6.83 -5.27 3.42
C THR A 11 -7.53 -4.12 4.14
N ALA A 12 -8.63 -4.42 4.86
CA ALA A 12 -9.45 -3.41 5.54
C ALA A 12 -8.63 -2.52 6.50
N MET A 13 -7.58 -3.06 7.13
CA MET A 13 -6.64 -2.30 7.97
C MET A 13 -6.05 -1.06 7.26
N LEU A 14 -5.83 -1.11 5.94
CA LEU A 14 -5.20 -0.03 5.18
C LEU A 14 -6.13 1.20 5.08
N SER A 15 -7.44 1.02 5.32
CA SER A 15 -8.37 2.14 5.40
C SER A 15 -7.99 3.13 6.51
N LYS A 16 -7.34 2.67 7.59
CA LYS A 16 -6.87 3.53 8.70
C LYS A 16 -5.98 4.67 8.22
N LEU A 17 -5.25 4.48 7.12
CA LEU A 17 -4.35 5.49 6.56
C LEU A 17 -5.05 6.75 6.07
N TYR A 18 -6.34 6.66 5.71
CA TYR A 18 -7.10 7.80 5.17
C TYR A 18 -8.48 8.01 5.81
N SER A 19 -8.96 7.07 6.62
CA SER A 19 -10.23 7.20 7.34
C SER A 19 -10.24 8.45 8.24
N GLY A 20 -11.34 9.20 8.17
CA GLY A 20 -11.54 10.44 8.94
C GLY A 20 -10.78 11.67 8.43
N LEU A 21 -10.06 11.57 7.30
CA LEU A 21 -9.44 12.73 6.66
C LEU A 21 -10.43 13.46 5.75
N ASP A 22 -10.43 14.79 5.82
CA ASP A 22 -11.20 15.64 4.90
C ASP A 22 -10.54 15.72 3.52
N GLY A 23 -11.37 15.83 2.47
CA GLY A 23 -10.87 16.05 1.10
C GLY A 23 -10.14 14.86 0.47
N VAL A 24 -10.38 13.64 0.97
CA VAL A 24 -9.92 12.40 0.33
C VAL A 24 -10.77 12.11 -0.91
N ARG A 25 -10.12 12.01 -2.07
CA ARG A 25 -10.73 11.47 -3.28
C ARG A 25 -10.41 9.98 -3.32
N HIS A 26 -11.41 9.13 -3.11
CA HIS A 26 -11.23 7.67 -3.09
C HIS A 26 -11.66 7.03 -4.41
N ILE A 27 -10.83 6.15 -4.96
CA ILE A 27 -11.12 5.29 -6.11
C ILE A 27 -11.26 3.85 -5.62
N GLY A 28 -12.45 3.28 -5.81
CA GLY A 28 -12.80 1.90 -5.43
C GLY A 28 -13.00 0.95 -6.62
N LYS A 29 -13.81 -0.12 -6.41
CA LYS A 29 -13.95 -1.32 -7.27
C LYS A 29 -14.34 -1.08 -8.74
N SER A 30 -15.09 -0.01 -9.03
CA SER A 30 -15.75 0.16 -10.34
C SER A 30 -14.97 0.98 -11.36
N ALA A 31 -13.81 1.53 -10.99
CA ALA A 31 -13.06 2.38 -11.89
C ALA A 31 -12.40 1.56 -13.01
N SER A 32 -12.77 1.89 -14.25
CA SER A 32 -12.09 1.39 -15.45
C SER A 32 -10.67 1.97 -15.54
N ASN A 33 -9.81 1.26 -16.29
CA ASN A 33 -8.48 1.77 -16.63
C ASN A 33 -8.52 3.20 -17.23
N ALA A 34 -9.54 3.52 -18.04
CA ALA A 34 -9.67 4.85 -18.63
C ALA A 34 -9.98 5.93 -17.57
N GLU A 35 -10.85 5.62 -16.61
CA GLU A 35 -11.17 6.52 -15.49
C GLU A 35 -9.97 6.74 -14.58
N VAL A 36 -9.24 5.68 -14.22
CA VAL A 36 -8.02 5.80 -13.41
C VAL A 36 -6.99 6.68 -14.10
N ARG A 37 -6.72 6.46 -15.39
CA ARG A 37 -5.83 7.33 -16.18
C ARG A 37 -6.30 8.78 -16.22
N HIS A 38 -7.60 8.99 -16.44
CA HIS A 38 -8.18 10.33 -16.43
C HIS A 38 -7.97 11.02 -15.09
N ILE A 39 -8.23 10.33 -13.98
CA ILE A 39 -8.06 10.90 -12.64
C ILE A 39 -6.60 11.20 -12.33
N LEU A 40 -5.67 10.29 -12.65
CA LEU A 40 -4.23 10.52 -12.45
C LEU A 40 -3.72 11.70 -13.26
N ASN A 41 -4.19 11.87 -14.50
CA ASN A 41 -3.82 12.96 -15.39
C ASN A 41 -4.33 14.33 -14.91
N HIS A 42 -5.43 14.38 -14.18
CA HIS A 42 -6.02 15.62 -13.64
C HIS A 42 -5.73 15.83 -12.15
N THR A 43 -4.95 14.93 -11.54
CA THR A 43 -4.45 15.10 -10.18
C THR A 43 -3.26 16.06 -10.21
N SER A 44 -3.19 16.98 -9.25
CA SER A 44 -2.04 17.91 -9.15
C SER A 44 -0.77 17.15 -8.80
N SER A 45 0.37 17.53 -9.36
CA SER A 45 1.69 16.94 -9.06
C SER A 45 2.11 17.08 -7.59
N ASP A 46 1.52 18.05 -6.88
CA ASP A 46 1.78 18.27 -5.45
C ASP A 46 0.88 17.41 -4.54
N GLU A 47 -0.14 16.75 -5.10
CA GLU A 47 -1.08 15.96 -4.32
C GLU A 47 -0.51 14.56 -4.03
N LEU A 48 -0.59 14.13 -2.77
CA LEU A 48 -0.23 12.77 -2.38
C LEU A 48 -1.19 11.76 -3.00
N ILE A 49 -0.63 10.73 -3.64
CA ILE A 49 -1.36 9.58 -4.17
C ILE A 49 -1.00 8.34 -3.35
N MET A 50 -1.99 7.79 -2.64
CA MET A 50 -1.88 6.51 -1.94
C MET A 50 -2.51 5.40 -2.79
N MET A 51 -1.80 4.30 -2.97
CA MET A 51 -2.21 3.11 -3.71
C MET A 51 -2.09 1.92 -2.76
N LEU A 52 -3.21 1.32 -2.38
CA LEU A 52 -3.31 0.43 -1.21
C LEU A 52 -4.07 -0.84 -1.61
N GLY A 53 -3.65 -2.00 -1.10
CA GLY A 53 -4.40 -3.25 -1.22
C GLY A 53 -3.50 -4.46 -1.51
N HIS A 54 -4.02 -5.38 -2.31
CA HIS A 54 -3.29 -6.54 -2.80
C HIS A 54 -2.61 -6.27 -4.13
N GLY A 55 -1.53 -7.00 -4.41
CA GLY A 55 -0.85 -6.83 -5.68
C GLY A 55 0.36 -7.73 -5.83
N SER A 56 1.16 -7.39 -6.83
CA SER A 56 2.43 -8.03 -7.15
C SER A 56 3.40 -7.02 -7.75
N ASP A 57 4.53 -7.53 -8.25
CA ASP A 57 5.45 -6.76 -9.08
C ASP A 57 4.83 -6.29 -10.42
N GLN A 58 3.64 -6.78 -10.79
CA GLN A 58 2.88 -6.31 -11.96
C GLN A 58 1.92 -5.16 -11.64
N GLY A 59 1.69 -4.85 -10.35
CA GLY A 59 0.86 -3.75 -9.90
C GLY A 59 -0.21 -4.13 -8.87
N LEU A 60 -1.12 -3.18 -8.62
CA LEU A 60 -2.21 -3.27 -7.65
C LEU A 60 -3.41 -3.98 -8.26
N PHE A 61 -3.88 -5.02 -7.57
CA PHE A 61 -5.01 -5.84 -7.97
C PHE A 61 -6.34 -5.23 -7.49
N SER A 62 -7.41 -5.59 -8.19
CA SER A 62 -8.77 -5.33 -7.75
C SER A 62 -9.66 -6.52 -8.10
N ARG A 63 -10.80 -6.62 -7.42
CA ARG A 63 -11.86 -7.58 -7.75
C ARG A 63 -13.22 -6.92 -7.73
N MET A 64 -14.13 -7.40 -8.57
CA MET A 64 -15.52 -6.92 -8.61
C MET A 64 -16.34 -7.42 -7.41
N ASP A 65 -16.09 -8.67 -7.00
CA ASP A 65 -16.74 -9.34 -5.89
C ASP A 65 -15.68 -9.71 -4.85
N ASP A 66 -15.78 -9.15 -3.64
CA ASP A 66 -14.86 -9.40 -2.53
C ASP A 66 -15.24 -10.62 -1.67
N THR A 67 -16.32 -11.32 -2.04
CA THR A 67 -16.64 -12.63 -1.48
C THR A 67 -15.81 -13.75 -2.12
N GLU A 68 -15.37 -13.55 -3.36
CA GLU A 68 -14.52 -14.45 -4.14
C GLU A 68 -13.04 -14.23 -3.83
N ASP A 69 -12.27 -15.32 -3.72
CA ASP A 69 -10.84 -15.24 -3.36
C ASP A 69 -9.93 -14.85 -4.54
N CYS A 70 -10.44 -14.88 -5.78
CA CYS A 70 -9.65 -14.56 -6.97
C CYS A 70 -9.70 -13.08 -7.34
N PHE A 71 -8.55 -12.53 -7.72
CA PHE A 71 -8.45 -11.22 -8.36
C PHE A 71 -8.68 -11.36 -9.86
N ASP A 72 -9.55 -10.52 -10.43
CA ASP A 72 -9.87 -10.56 -11.85
C ASP A 72 -9.26 -9.39 -12.64
N ARG A 73 -8.64 -8.40 -11.95
CA ARG A 73 -8.19 -7.14 -12.55
C ARG A 73 -6.94 -6.56 -11.90
N ILE A 74 -6.22 -5.74 -12.68
CA ILE A 74 -5.14 -4.87 -12.22
C ILE A 74 -5.65 -3.42 -12.36
N ILE A 75 -5.85 -2.71 -11.24
CA ILE A 75 -6.33 -1.33 -11.23
C ILE A 75 -5.20 -0.31 -11.42
N ILE A 76 -3.99 -0.63 -10.93
CA ILE A 76 -2.76 0.13 -11.18
C ILE A 76 -1.71 -0.84 -11.69
N GLY A 77 -1.05 -0.51 -12.79
CA GLY A 77 -0.09 -1.37 -13.46
C GLY A 77 0.67 -0.56 -14.51
N HIS A 78 1.44 -1.25 -15.36
CA HIS A 78 2.31 -0.61 -16.37
C HIS A 78 1.63 0.52 -17.17
N SER A 79 0.37 0.32 -17.58
CA SER A 79 -0.36 1.31 -18.38
C SER A 79 -0.67 2.64 -17.66
N HIS A 80 -0.39 2.72 -16.36
CA HIS A 80 -0.55 3.91 -15.53
C HIS A 80 0.78 4.60 -15.20
N ALA A 81 1.93 3.95 -15.44
CA ALA A 81 3.26 4.44 -15.08
C ALA A 81 3.54 5.85 -15.63
N TYR A 82 3.19 6.08 -16.90
CA TYR A 82 3.30 7.39 -17.55
C TYR A 82 2.65 8.52 -16.73
N TYR A 83 1.46 8.27 -16.17
CA TYR A 83 0.74 9.28 -15.39
C TYR A 83 1.36 9.43 -14.00
N LEU A 84 1.76 8.32 -13.37
CA LEU A 84 2.39 8.31 -12.04
C LEU A 84 3.75 9.02 -12.02
N HIS A 85 4.49 9.05 -13.14
CA HIS A 85 5.74 9.82 -13.26
C HIS A 85 5.57 11.33 -13.09
N HIS A 86 4.35 11.88 -13.18
CA HIS A 86 4.12 13.30 -12.93
C HIS A 86 4.03 13.64 -11.43
N HIS A 87 4.11 12.63 -10.55
CA HIS A 87 3.88 12.73 -9.10
C HIS A 87 5.09 12.23 -8.27
N LEU A 88 6.31 12.34 -8.81
CA LEU A 88 7.51 11.80 -8.16
C LEU A 88 7.72 12.35 -6.75
N GLY A 89 7.96 11.46 -5.79
CA GLY A 89 8.12 11.80 -4.37
C GLY A 89 6.80 12.09 -3.64
N ARG A 90 5.66 11.95 -4.32
CA ARG A 90 4.30 12.06 -3.75
C ARG A 90 3.49 10.76 -3.87
N LEU A 91 4.17 9.65 -4.12
CA LEU A 91 3.56 8.33 -4.22
C LEU A 91 3.75 7.54 -2.92
N VAL A 92 2.69 6.87 -2.48
CA VAL A 92 2.72 5.84 -1.44
C VAL A 92 2.08 4.59 -2.02
N GLY A 93 2.83 3.50 -2.13
CA GLY A 93 2.33 2.20 -2.56
C GLY A 93 2.45 1.14 -1.48
N ILE A 94 1.33 0.62 -1.00
CA ILE A 94 1.30 -0.41 0.04
C ILE A 94 0.51 -1.61 -0.48
N TRP A 95 1.25 -2.58 -1.00
CA TRP A 95 0.83 -3.93 -1.36
C TRP A 95 2.06 -4.85 -1.47
N CYS A 96 1.85 -6.15 -1.54
CA CYS A 96 2.95 -7.12 -1.67
C CYS A 96 3.79 -6.86 -2.93
N ASN A 97 5.07 -6.55 -2.74
CA ASN A 97 6.05 -6.26 -3.79
C ASN A 97 5.78 -4.96 -4.59
N ALA A 98 5.19 -3.95 -3.94
CA ALA A 98 5.00 -2.63 -4.53
C ALA A 98 6.33 -1.95 -4.92
N ASP A 99 7.40 -2.20 -4.17
CA ASP A 99 8.74 -1.69 -4.45
C ASP A 99 9.30 -2.25 -5.76
N LEU A 100 9.07 -3.53 -6.05
CA LEU A 100 9.51 -4.16 -7.30
C LEU A 100 8.78 -3.55 -8.50
N PHE A 101 7.47 -3.33 -8.39
CA PHE A 101 6.70 -2.60 -9.39
C PHE A 101 7.26 -1.19 -9.60
N ALA A 102 7.46 -0.43 -8.52
CA ALA A 102 7.95 0.93 -8.60
C ALA A 102 9.36 1.02 -9.21
N ARG A 103 10.27 0.12 -8.86
CA ARG A 103 11.62 0.04 -9.46
C ARG A 103 11.55 -0.28 -10.95
N LYS A 104 10.74 -1.25 -11.35
CA LYS A 104 10.54 -1.65 -12.74
C LYS A 104 9.98 -0.51 -13.59
N GLU A 105 9.04 0.24 -13.03
CA GLU A 105 8.36 1.35 -13.72
C GLU A 105 9.04 2.72 -13.48
N GLY A 106 10.14 2.80 -12.74
CA GLY A 106 10.87 4.05 -12.47
C GLY A 106 10.12 5.08 -11.61
N LEU A 107 9.24 4.63 -10.72
CA LEU A 107 8.45 5.46 -9.82
C LEU A 107 9.22 5.80 -8.53
N HIS A 108 9.02 7.02 -8.02
CA HIS A 108 9.71 7.53 -6.82
C HIS A 108 8.70 7.89 -5.74
N GLY A 109 8.96 7.51 -4.51
CA GLY A 109 8.01 7.57 -3.40
C GLY A 109 8.24 6.48 -2.35
N LEU A 110 7.28 6.32 -1.43
CA LEU A 110 7.32 5.28 -0.41
C LEU A 110 6.61 4.03 -0.93
N PHE A 111 7.28 2.88 -0.94
CA PHE A 111 6.71 1.61 -1.39
C PHE A 111 7.02 0.48 -0.41
N SER A 112 6.05 -0.41 -0.20
CA SER A 112 6.28 -1.64 0.55
C SER A 112 6.92 -2.73 -0.31
N GLY A 113 7.76 -3.56 0.29
CA GLY A 113 8.15 -4.86 -0.25
C GLY A 113 7.09 -5.90 0.01
N MET A 114 7.52 -7.14 0.30
CA MET A 114 6.61 -8.14 0.83
C MET A 114 6.16 -7.72 2.24
N ILE A 115 4.85 -7.73 2.48
CA ILE A 115 4.26 -7.54 3.81
C ILE A 115 3.38 -8.75 4.07
N ILE A 116 3.59 -9.43 5.20
CA ILE A 116 2.82 -10.60 5.59
C ILE A 116 1.51 -10.14 6.24
N THR A 117 0.42 -10.31 5.52
CA THR A 117 -0.95 -9.99 5.92
C THR A 117 -1.86 -11.20 6.03
N GLU A 118 -1.39 -12.37 5.61
CA GLU A 118 -2.15 -13.63 5.68
C GLU A 118 -1.30 -14.79 6.23
N MET A 119 -1.97 -15.78 6.82
CA MET A 119 -1.29 -16.96 7.38
C MET A 119 -0.61 -17.81 6.32
N ASP A 120 -1.11 -17.83 5.09
CA ASP A 120 -0.49 -18.58 3.99
C ASP A 120 0.79 -17.90 3.49
N GLU A 121 0.83 -16.56 3.47
CA GLU A 121 2.06 -15.81 3.24
C GLU A 121 3.08 -16.11 4.34
N ALA A 122 2.67 -16.09 5.61
CA ALA A 122 3.55 -16.40 6.72
C ALA A 122 4.18 -17.80 6.59
N ARG A 123 3.38 -18.81 6.22
CA ARG A 123 3.86 -20.18 5.96
C ARG A 123 4.83 -20.23 4.78
N MET A 124 4.50 -19.57 3.68
CA MET A 124 5.31 -19.53 2.46
C MET A 124 6.69 -18.91 2.72
N TYR A 125 6.75 -17.84 3.51
CA TYR A 125 7.99 -17.14 3.84
C TYR A 125 8.70 -17.69 5.09
N GLY A 126 8.16 -18.75 5.71
CA GLY A 126 8.75 -19.37 6.90
C GLY A 126 8.70 -18.48 8.15
N ILE A 127 7.78 -17.52 8.19
CA ILE A 127 7.59 -16.58 9.30
C ILE A 127 6.70 -17.23 10.36
N LYS A 128 7.24 -17.41 11.56
CA LYS A 128 6.49 -17.96 12.69
C LYS A 128 5.63 -16.87 13.34
N THR A 129 4.31 -16.99 13.21
CA THR A 129 3.30 -16.12 13.83
C THR A 129 2.03 -16.92 14.14
N SER A 130 1.13 -16.36 14.94
CA SER A 130 -0.25 -16.85 15.08
C SER A 130 -1.25 -15.95 14.32
N PRO A 131 -2.48 -16.41 14.06
CA PRO A 131 -3.54 -15.55 13.49
C PRO A 131 -3.84 -14.32 14.35
N GLU A 132 -3.78 -14.46 15.67
CA GLU A 132 -4.04 -13.38 16.63
C GLU A 132 -2.93 -12.32 16.58
N GLU A 133 -1.66 -12.76 16.60
CA GLU A 133 -0.51 -11.86 16.44
C GLU A 133 -0.56 -11.17 15.08
N LEU A 134 -0.83 -11.93 14.02
CA LEU A 134 -0.90 -11.41 12.66
C LEU A 134 -1.94 -10.29 12.55
N SER A 135 -3.15 -10.52 13.06
CA SER A 135 -4.21 -9.50 13.03
C SER A 135 -3.82 -8.25 13.83
N LEU A 136 -3.35 -8.45 15.07
CA LEU A 136 -2.98 -7.35 15.97
C LEU A 136 -1.82 -6.51 15.44
N GLU A 137 -0.75 -7.14 14.97
CA GLU A 137 0.46 -6.43 14.56
C GLU A 137 0.31 -5.76 13.19
N ASN A 138 -0.53 -6.29 12.31
CA ASN A 138 -0.89 -5.63 11.06
C ASN A 138 -1.78 -4.41 11.31
N ASP A 139 -2.71 -4.49 12.26
CA ASP A 139 -3.46 -3.32 12.70
C ASP A 139 -2.55 -2.23 13.27
N ARG A 140 -1.57 -2.60 14.10
CA ARG A 140 -0.56 -1.67 14.64
C ARG A 140 0.36 -1.11 13.57
N LEU A 141 0.73 -1.90 12.56
CA LEU A 141 1.53 -1.44 11.43
C LEU A 141 0.80 -0.29 10.71
N ALA A 142 -0.50 -0.45 10.45
CA ALA A 142 -1.33 0.58 9.84
C ALA A 142 -1.46 1.82 10.74
N ASP A 143 -1.65 1.64 12.05
CA ASP A 143 -1.73 2.75 13.01
C ASP A 143 -0.41 3.53 13.10
N ASN A 144 0.73 2.84 13.09
CA ASN A 144 2.06 3.45 13.08
C ASN A 144 2.29 4.28 11.82
N LEU A 145 2.01 3.72 10.64
CA LEU A 145 2.09 4.44 9.36
C LEU A 145 1.18 5.67 9.36
N ARG A 146 -0.06 5.52 9.84
CA ARG A 146 -1.00 6.63 9.96
C ARG A 146 -0.45 7.75 10.84
N GLY A 147 0.09 7.40 12.01
CA GLY A 147 0.71 8.36 12.92
C GLY A 147 1.87 9.13 12.28
N MET A 148 2.68 8.48 11.43
CA MET A 148 3.76 9.14 10.71
C MET A 148 3.24 10.13 9.65
N PHE A 149 2.16 9.79 8.95
CA PHE A 149 1.52 10.71 8.01
C PHE A 149 0.88 11.92 8.72
N ASP A 150 0.22 11.71 9.85
CA ASP A 150 -0.37 12.79 10.65
C ASP A 150 0.70 13.75 11.20
N GLN A 151 1.85 13.22 11.59
CA GLN A 151 3.03 13.99 12.00
C GLN A 151 3.77 14.65 10.83
N LYS A 152 3.32 14.42 9.59
CA LYS A 152 3.94 14.95 8.35
C LYS A 152 5.42 14.58 8.22
N ILE A 153 5.78 13.38 8.67
CA ILE A 153 7.13 12.85 8.49
C ILE A 153 7.42 12.76 6.98
N PRO A 154 8.59 13.25 6.50
CA PRO A 154 8.97 13.10 5.11
C PRO A 154 8.97 11.63 4.68
N LEU A 155 8.46 11.32 3.49
CA LEU A 155 8.36 9.94 3.01
C LEU A 155 9.72 9.20 3.01
N CYS A 156 10.82 9.91 2.81
CA CYS A 156 12.18 9.36 2.86
C CYS A 156 12.60 8.89 4.26
N ASP A 157 12.02 9.45 5.30
CA ASP A 157 12.37 9.14 6.69
C ASP A 157 11.51 8.01 7.25
N ILE A 158 10.34 7.75 6.65
CA ILE A 158 9.38 6.73 7.10
C ILE A 158 10.02 5.34 7.24
N PRO A 159 10.83 4.81 6.30
CA PRO A 159 11.47 3.51 6.47
C PRO A 159 12.27 3.40 7.78
N GLN A 160 13.06 4.41 8.13
CA GLN A 160 13.82 4.41 9.37
C GLN A 160 12.94 4.58 10.61
N GLN A 161 11.85 5.33 10.51
CA GLN A 161 10.90 5.51 11.61
C GLN A 161 10.07 4.26 11.86
N MET A 162 9.72 3.52 10.80
CA MET A 162 9.07 2.20 10.93
C MET A 162 9.94 1.29 11.76
N LEU A 163 11.22 1.11 11.41
CA LEU A 163 12.14 0.27 12.20
C LEU A 163 12.20 0.63 13.70
N LYS A 164 12.07 1.91 14.05
CA LYS A 164 12.06 2.38 15.45
C LYS A 164 10.71 2.18 16.15
N ALA A 165 9.63 2.06 15.39
CA ALA A 165 8.28 1.87 15.90
C ALA A 165 7.96 0.39 16.20
N ASP A 166 8.79 -0.55 15.75
CA ASP A 166 8.69 -1.96 16.15
C ASP A 166 9.11 -2.10 17.61
N ASN A 167 8.13 -2.37 18.48
CA ASN A 167 8.36 -2.62 19.91
C ASN A 167 8.21 -4.10 20.29
N VAL A 168 7.82 -4.95 19.33
CA VAL A 168 7.50 -6.36 19.59
C VAL A 168 8.68 -7.26 19.20
N HIS A 169 9.37 -6.92 18.12
CA HIS A 169 10.54 -7.66 17.63
C HIS A 169 10.29 -9.17 17.44
N SER A 170 9.10 -9.52 16.98
CA SER A 170 8.77 -10.86 16.51
C SER A 170 9.23 -11.06 15.07
N GLN A 171 9.27 -12.31 14.59
CA GLN A 171 9.64 -12.56 13.19
C GLN A 171 8.72 -11.84 12.20
N LEU A 172 7.42 -11.74 12.53
CA LEU A 172 6.44 -11.02 11.72
C LEU A 172 6.72 -9.52 11.68
N THR A 173 6.87 -8.91 12.85
CA THR A 173 7.04 -7.45 12.97
C THR A 173 8.39 -7.02 12.39
N GLU A 174 9.48 -7.71 12.71
CA GLU A 174 10.78 -7.44 12.12
C GLU A 174 10.74 -7.55 10.58
N PHE A 175 10.05 -8.55 10.04
CA PHE A 175 9.90 -8.72 8.60
C PHE A 175 9.11 -7.57 7.98
N ASN A 176 7.89 -7.32 8.46
CA ASN A 176 7.01 -6.29 7.88
C ASN A 176 7.61 -4.89 7.99
N TYR A 177 8.18 -4.53 9.14
CA TYR A 177 8.69 -3.18 9.40
C TYR A 177 9.99 -2.88 8.62
N ARG A 178 10.74 -3.91 8.22
CA ARG A 178 11.92 -3.77 7.33
C ARG A 178 11.57 -3.65 5.86
N ASN A 179 10.34 -3.96 5.47
CA ASN A 179 9.91 -3.99 4.07
C ASN A 179 9.23 -2.69 3.63
N PHE A 180 9.77 -1.54 4.05
CA PHE A 180 9.39 -0.22 3.52
C PHE A 180 10.60 0.44 2.89
N TYR A 181 10.42 0.97 1.68
CA TYR A 181 11.50 1.54 0.88
C TYR A 181 11.07 2.91 0.36
N TYR A 182 11.94 3.89 0.50
CA TYR A 182 11.83 5.12 -0.27
C TYR A 182 12.71 5.01 -1.51
N LEU A 183 12.11 5.21 -2.68
CA LEU A 183 12.73 5.11 -4.00
C LEU A 183 12.92 6.48 -4.64
#